data_AF-L0JYA6-F1
#
_entry.id   AF-L0JYA6-F1
#
_cell.length_a   1.000
_cell.length_b   1.000
_cell.length_c   1.000
_cell.angle_alpha   90.00
_cell.angle_beta   90.00
_cell.angle_gamma   90.00
#
_symmetry.space_group_name_H-M   'P 1'
#
loop_
_entity.id
_entity.type
_entity.pdbx_description
1 polymer ?
#
loop_
_entity_poly.entity_id
_entity_poly.type
_entity_poly.pdbx_seq_one_letter_code
_entity_poly.pdbx_strand_id
1 'polypeptide(L)'
;MMQENEECEEQVVTNPITGSQDVIRENIIKYIDSARFDILQIIDNEPVTPSMIADRGLVSRKTASEYITEFQECAFVNSNADNHYVLTYSGKFALELVEDCLETITREQLAFLSRSPRPLRFLRSLRTGPRGPHKLANASADSPGRATIWRTFQTFEEYGWCESCPKGYRLTTRGEEALFAYQKLLKQSEQVIAKAPFLQRLSTEFANFPTHALTDAELVFSKPASPGLVVEAALKLRDFRTRHFRILTSVFQPTLFKTYYQSTRLGLAVEPIVDSTVYERIAQNEDLHYLLDNSKRDNYTLRCLEDSLTLGIGLYDDRKVAIGAYNEVGDGNHVAMIVSSNDELVEWATKKYERYREQSVDPMDPSRVTETASITQESNSQ
;
A
#
# COMPACT_ATOMS: atom_id res chain seq x y z
N MET A 1 -10.14 3.71 35.57
CA MET A 1 -8.85 3.13 36.01
C MET A 1 -8.72 1.79 35.30
N MET A 2 -8.34 1.81 34.03
CA MET A 2 -7.90 0.64 33.30
C MET A 2 -6.37 0.68 33.35
N GLN A 3 -5.77 -0.32 33.98
CA GLN A 3 -4.35 -0.57 33.86
C GLN A 3 -4.12 -1.10 32.44
N GLU A 4 -3.72 -0.23 31.51
CA GLU A 4 -2.96 -0.66 30.34
C GLU A 4 -1.58 -1.08 30.86
N ASN A 5 -1.50 -2.31 31.39
CA ASN A 5 -0.28 -3.10 31.29
C ASN A 5 -0.14 -3.53 29.82
N GLU A 6 0.06 -2.58 28.91
CA GLU A 6 0.80 -2.89 27.69
C GLU A 6 2.25 -3.04 28.14
N GLU A 7 2.62 -4.26 28.52
CA GLU A 7 3.97 -4.70 28.22
C GLU A 7 4.18 -4.34 26.74
N CYS A 8 5.16 -3.49 26.48
CA CYS A 8 5.48 -3.03 25.14
C CYS A 8 6.08 -4.21 24.39
N GLU A 9 5.22 -5.17 24.04
CA GLU A 9 5.54 -6.26 23.13
C GLU A 9 6.06 -5.62 21.86
N GLU A 10 7.17 -6.15 21.37
CA GLU A 10 7.70 -5.71 20.10
C GLU A 10 6.62 -5.86 19.04
N GLN A 11 6.42 -4.84 18.21
CA GLN A 11 5.48 -4.94 17.11
C GLN A 11 6.07 -5.88 16.07
N VAL A 12 5.54 -7.11 16.06
CA VAL A 12 5.90 -8.16 15.11
C VAL A 12 4.84 -8.21 14.02
N VAL A 13 5.28 -8.24 12.77
CA VAL A 13 4.41 -8.36 11.60
C VAL A 13 4.87 -9.53 10.75
N THR A 14 3.92 -10.31 10.22
CA THR A 14 4.23 -11.37 9.28
C THR A 14 4.24 -10.80 7.87
N ASN A 15 5.36 -10.92 7.16
CA ASN A 15 5.43 -10.60 5.74
C ASN A 15 4.71 -11.71 4.93
N PRO A 16 3.60 -11.42 4.24
CA PRO A 16 2.84 -12.48 3.56
C PRO A 16 3.53 -13.07 2.32
N ILE A 17 4.57 -12.42 1.81
CA ILE A 17 5.35 -12.87 0.65
C ILE A 17 6.37 -13.92 1.09
N THR A 18 7.17 -13.61 2.12
CA THR A 18 8.26 -14.47 2.60
C THR A 18 7.82 -15.43 3.70
N GLY A 19 6.75 -15.11 4.43
CA GLY A 19 6.32 -15.80 5.64
C GLY A 19 7.17 -15.48 6.88
N SER A 20 8.13 -14.54 6.77
CA SER A 20 8.96 -14.12 7.91
C SER A 20 8.16 -13.33 8.94
N GLN A 21 8.54 -13.47 10.22
CA GLN A 21 8.09 -12.60 11.29
C GLN A 21 9.14 -11.54 11.53
N ASP A 22 8.78 -10.28 11.27
CA ASP A 22 9.70 -9.17 11.34
C ASP A 22 9.34 -8.25 12.50
N VAL A 23 10.34 -7.86 13.30
CA VAL A 23 10.19 -6.80 14.30
C VAL A 23 10.33 -5.45 13.58
N ILE A 24 9.25 -4.66 13.55
CA ILE A 24 9.20 -3.41 12.76
C ILE A 24 10.35 -2.46 13.11
N ARG A 25 10.61 -2.32 14.42
CA ARG A 25 11.72 -1.50 14.94
C ARG A 25 13.07 -1.92 14.34
N GLU A 26 13.30 -3.22 14.21
CA GLU A 26 14.56 -3.78 13.68
C GLU A 26 14.71 -3.53 12.18
N ASN A 27 13.60 -3.58 11.45
CA ASN A 27 13.58 -3.16 10.06
C ASN A 27 13.92 -1.66 9.93
N ILE A 28 13.29 -0.80 10.72
CA ILE A 28 13.58 0.65 10.71
C ILE A 28 15.07 0.90 10.94
N ILE A 29 15.65 0.39 12.04
CA ILE A 29 17.08 0.61 12.34
C ILE A 29 17.99 0.05 11.23
N LYS A 30 17.66 -1.11 10.65
CA LYS A 30 18.43 -1.72 9.56
C LYS A 30 18.50 -0.82 8.32
N TYR A 31 17.44 -0.07 8.02
CA TYR A 31 17.39 0.87 6.90
C TYR A 31 18.13 2.18 7.19
N ILE A 32 17.95 2.73 8.38
CA ILE A 32 18.45 4.07 8.71
C ILE A 32 19.88 4.10 9.24
N ASP A 33 20.42 3.03 9.83
CA ASP A 33 21.81 2.98 10.37
C ASP A 33 22.85 2.54 9.32
N SER A 34 22.45 2.38 8.04
CA SER A 34 23.34 2.02 6.93
C SER A 34 23.06 2.87 5.68
N ALA A 35 23.87 2.70 4.62
CA ALA A 35 23.64 3.37 3.33
C ALA A 35 22.36 2.92 2.59
N ARG A 36 21.55 2.01 3.18
CA ARG A 36 20.31 1.51 2.55
C ARG A 36 19.30 2.63 2.29
N PHE A 37 19.07 3.50 3.26
CA PHE A 37 18.17 4.65 3.09
C PHE A 37 18.61 5.55 1.93
N ASP A 38 19.89 5.88 1.88
CA ASP A 38 20.45 6.74 0.83
C ASP A 38 20.36 6.05 -0.56
N ILE A 39 20.49 4.73 -0.63
CA ILE A 39 20.32 3.95 -1.86
C ILE A 39 18.85 3.91 -2.32
N LEU A 40 17.87 3.81 -1.41
CA LEU A 40 16.46 3.90 -1.80
C LEU A 40 16.13 5.28 -2.37
N GLN A 41 16.68 6.36 -1.81
CA GLN A 41 16.55 7.71 -2.38
C GLN A 41 17.16 7.79 -3.79
N ILE A 42 18.28 7.12 -4.04
CA ILE A 42 18.87 7.04 -5.38
C ILE A 42 17.92 6.36 -6.37
N ILE A 43 17.33 5.22 -5.97
CA ILE A 43 16.44 4.42 -6.81
C ILE A 43 15.11 5.16 -7.08
N ASP A 44 14.62 5.98 -6.14
CA ASP A 44 13.42 6.80 -6.35
C ASP A 44 13.62 7.85 -7.45
N ASN A 45 14.83 8.43 -7.50
CA ASN A 45 15.15 9.49 -8.45
C ASN A 45 15.35 8.97 -9.88
N GLU A 46 15.96 7.80 -10.05
CA GLU A 46 16.17 7.20 -11.38
C GLU A 46 16.33 5.67 -11.31
N PRO A 47 16.01 4.94 -12.40
CA PRO A 47 16.34 3.52 -12.51
C PRO A 47 17.86 3.29 -12.43
N VAL A 48 18.30 2.34 -11.61
CA VAL A 48 19.74 2.11 -11.36
C VAL A 48 20.17 0.65 -11.44
N THR A 49 21.47 0.43 -11.66
CA THR A 49 22.13 -0.86 -11.47
C THR A 49 23.05 -0.84 -10.23
N PRO A 50 23.47 -2.01 -9.69
CA PRO A 50 24.45 -2.05 -8.60
C PRO A 50 25.77 -1.33 -8.94
N SER A 51 26.17 -1.32 -10.22
CA SER A 51 27.36 -0.57 -10.67
C SER A 51 27.14 0.93 -10.55
N MET A 52 26.00 1.46 -11.00
CA MET A 52 25.68 2.88 -10.89
C MET A 52 25.63 3.35 -9.43
N ILE A 53 25.12 2.52 -8.52
CA ILE A 53 25.15 2.80 -7.07
C ILE A 53 26.60 2.86 -6.56
N ALA A 54 27.45 1.92 -6.98
CA ALA A 54 28.85 1.87 -6.58
C ALA A 54 29.66 3.05 -7.12
N ASP A 55 29.39 3.49 -8.34
CA ASP A 55 30.05 4.63 -8.99
C ASP A 55 29.76 5.95 -8.24
N ARG A 56 28.66 6.03 -7.49
CA ARG A 56 28.34 7.14 -6.59
C ARG A 56 29.13 7.11 -5.27
N GLY A 57 29.90 6.06 -5.01
CA GLY A 57 30.84 5.97 -3.88
C GLY A 57 30.22 5.69 -2.51
N LEU A 58 28.92 5.38 -2.42
CA LEU A 58 28.27 5.08 -1.14
C LEU A 58 28.70 3.73 -0.56
N VAL A 59 28.79 2.72 -1.41
CA VAL A 59 29.11 1.34 -1.03
C VAL A 59 29.82 0.63 -2.19
N SER A 60 30.45 -0.51 -1.91
CA SER A 60 30.99 -1.36 -2.97
C SER A 60 29.88 -1.91 -3.87
N ARG A 61 30.17 -2.25 -5.12
CA ARG A 61 29.22 -2.92 -6.02
C ARG A 61 28.64 -4.20 -5.41
N LYS A 62 29.46 -4.99 -4.70
CA LYS A 62 29.00 -6.20 -4.00
C LYS A 62 27.96 -5.86 -2.94
N THR A 63 28.24 -4.86 -2.12
CA THR A 63 27.32 -4.37 -1.07
C THR A 63 26.04 -3.77 -1.66
N ALA A 64 26.13 -3.04 -2.77
CA ALA A 64 24.96 -2.53 -3.49
C ALA A 64 24.06 -3.69 -3.97
N SER A 65 24.66 -4.74 -4.54
CA SER A 65 23.93 -5.95 -4.92
C SER A 65 23.27 -6.65 -3.72
N GLU A 66 23.98 -6.78 -2.60
CA GLU A 66 23.42 -7.36 -1.36
C GLU A 66 22.20 -6.55 -0.87
N TYR A 67 22.30 -5.22 -0.85
CA TYR A 67 21.18 -4.37 -0.43
C TYR A 67 20.00 -4.41 -1.39
N ILE A 68 20.25 -4.47 -2.70
CA ILE A 68 19.19 -4.65 -3.71
C ILE A 68 18.46 -5.98 -3.48
N THR A 69 19.18 -7.08 -3.24
CA THR A 69 18.54 -8.37 -2.93
C THR A 69 17.64 -8.27 -1.70
N GLU A 70 18.13 -7.64 -0.63
CA GLU A 70 17.31 -7.40 0.57
C GLU A 70 16.07 -6.53 0.27
N PHE A 71 16.20 -5.51 -0.58
CA PHE A 71 15.05 -4.70 -0.98
C PHE A 71 14.03 -5.49 -1.81
N GLN A 72 14.47 -6.44 -2.63
CA GLN A 72 13.58 -7.34 -3.35
C GLN A 72 12.83 -8.28 -2.40
N GLU A 73 13.49 -8.80 -1.37
CA GLU A 73 12.86 -9.63 -0.33
C GLU A 73 11.75 -8.86 0.44
N CYS A 74 11.95 -7.56 0.65
CA CYS A 74 10.95 -6.65 1.21
C CYS A 74 9.93 -6.13 0.17
N ALA A 75 10.07 -6.53 -1.09
CA ALA A 75 9.28 -6.06 -2.23
C ALA A 75 9.31 -4.53 -2.43
N PHE A 76 10.42 -3.87 -2.06
CA PHE A 76 10.63 -2.42 -2.23
C PHE A 76 11.12 -2.04 -3.62
N VAL A 77 11.79 -2.97 -4.31
CA VAL A 77 12.33 -2.73 -5.65
C VAL A 77 11.97 -3.87 -6.59
N ASN A 78 11.86 -3.54 -7.87
CA ASN A 78 11.75 -4.52 -8.95
C ASN A 78 12.63 -4.12 -10.13
N SER A 79 12.93 -5.04 -11.03
CA SER A 79 13.66 -4.76 -12.26
C SER A 79 12.70 -4.37 -13.38
N ASN A 80 13.02 -3.31 -14.12
CA ASN A 80 12.35 -2.98 -15.37
C ASN A 80 12.87 -3.84 -16.55
N ALA A 81 12.33 -3.62 -17.75
CA ALA A 81 12.70 -4.36 -18.97
C ALA A 81 14.21 -4.27 -19.32
N ASP A 82 14.86 -3.17 -18.93
CA ASP A 82 16.29 -2.92 -19.15
C ASP A 82 17.17 -3.45 -18.01
N ASN A 83 16.62 -4.27 -17.09
CA ASN A 83 17.29 -4.78 -15.89
C ASN A 83 17.81 -3.69 -14.94
N HIS A 84 17.21 -2.50 -14.97
CA HIS A 84 17.44 -1.46 -13.97
C HIS A 84 16.42 -1.61 -12.84
N TYR A 85 16.88 -1.40 -11.61
CA TYR A 85 16.04 -1.44 -10.43
C TYR A 85 15.29 -0.12 -10.27
N VAL A 86 13.99 -0.23 -10.02
CA VAL A 86 13.07 0.88 -9.73
C VAL A 86 12.32 0.60 -8.44
N LEU A 87 11.84 1.65 -7.77
CA LEU A 87 10.97 1.46 -6.60
C LEU A 87 9.62 0.89 -7.01
N THR A 88 9.15 -0.08 -6.24
CA THR A 88 7.73 -0.41 -6.18
C THR A 88 6.99 0.64 -5.35
N TYR A 89 5.66 0.64 -5.37
CA TYR A 89 4.91 1.52 -4.47
C TYR A 89 5.17 1.20 -2.98
N SER A 90 5.40 -0.07 -2.61
CA SER A 90 5.87 -0.41 -1.25
C SER A 90 7.18 0.29 -0.89
N GLY A 91 8.16 0.28 -1.79
CA GLY A 91 9.47 0.89 -1.56
C GLY A 91 9.39 2.40 -1.46
N LYS A 92 8.63 3.02 -2.37
CA LYS A 92 8.36 4.47 -2.33
C LYS A 92 7.66 4.88 -1.05
N PHE A 93 6.61 4.16 -0.67
CA PHE A 93 5.89 4.45 0.57
C PHE A 93 6.78 4.24 1.81
N ALA A 94 7.60 3.20 1.85
CA ALA A 94 8.56 2.99 2.94
C ALA A 94 9.58 4.14 3.06
N LEU A 95 10.05 4.66 1.92
CA LEU A 95 10.96 5.80 1.86
C LEU A 95 10.29 7.07 2.40
N GLU A 96 9.11 7.41 1.87
CA GLU A 96 8.33 8.57 2.28
C GLU A 96 8.01 8.55 3.79
N LEU A 97 7.68 7.39 4.36
CA LEU A 97 7.43 7.26 5.80
C LEU A 97 8.65 7.63 6.66
N VAL A 98 9.84 7.24 6.21
CA VAL A 98 11.08 7.61 6.92
C VAL A 98 11.36 9.08 6.72
N GLU A 99 11.21 9.62 5.51
CA GLU A 99 11.38 11.06 5.22
C GLU A 99 10.43 11.93 6.06
N ASP A 100 9.13 11.62 6.09
CA ASP A 100 8.11 12.24 6.96
C ASP A 100 8.57 12.28 8.43
N CYS A 101 9.13 11.16 8.92
CA CYS A 101 9.60 11.07 10.30
C CYS A 101 10.85 11.95 10.51
N LEU A 102 11.72 12.01 9.49
CA LEU A 102 12.94 12.81 9.50
C LEU A 102 12.69 14.32 9.43
N GLU A 103 11.49 14.77 9.01
CA GLU A 103 11.07 16.17 9.14
C GLU A 103 10.91 16.60 10.61
N THR A 104 10.61 15.65 11.51
CA THR A 104 10.36 15.92 12.93
C THR A 104 11.56 15.59 13.82
N ILE A 105 12.25 14.47 13.54
CA ILE A 105 13.40 14.01 14.33
C ILE A 105 14.60 13.72 13.44
N THR A 106 15.81 13.87 13.95
CA THR A 106 17.02 13.58 13.15
C THR A 106 17.20 12.08 12.91
N ARG A 107 18.03 11.71 11.92
CA ARG A 107 18.41 10.31 11.66
C ARG A 107 19.05 9.64 12.89
N GLU A 108 19.86 10.39 13.64
CA GLU A 108 20.45 9.93 14.91
C GLU A 108 19.38 9.66 15.98
N GLN A 109 18.41 10.55 16.11
CA GLN A 109 17.29 10.41 17.04
C GLN A 109 16.40 9.21 16.68
N LEU A 110 16.12 9.01 15.40
CA LEU A 110 15.39 7.86 14.89
C LEU A 110 16.15 6.55 15.15
N ALA A 111 17.48 6.55 14.97
CA ALA A 111 18.34 5.43 15.31
C ALA A 111 18.28 5.11 16.81
N PHE A 112 18.38 6.15 17.65
CA PHE A 112 18.29 6.00 19.09
C PHE A 112 16.98 5.35 19.54
N LEU A 113 15.84 5.79 19.00
CA LEU A 113 14.52 5.19 19.30
C LEU A 113 14.40 3.75 18.80
N SER A 114 15.11 3.40 17.71
CA SER A 114 14.99 2.10 17.05
C SER A 114 16.00 1.04 17.52
N ARG A 115 17.04 1.39 18.28
CA ARG A 115 18.06 0.43 18.75
C ARG A 115 17.56 -0.59 19.77
N SER A 116 16.50 -0.26 20.52
CA SER A 116 15.87 -1.17 21.48
C SER A 116 14.47 -0.65 21.82
N PRO A 117 13.57 -1.45 22.41
CA PRO A 117 12.24 -0.96 22.81
C PRO A 117 12.28 0.04 23.99
N ARG A 118 13.43 0.18 24.67
CA ARG A 118 13.53 0.90 25.96
C ARG A 118 13.31 2.41 25.83
N PRO A 119 13.97 3.15 24.92
CA PRO A 119 13.75 4.59 24.78
C PRO A 119 12.27 4.90 24.50
N LEU A 120 11.64 4.22 23.53
CA LEU A 120 10.23 4.42 23.25
C LEU A 120 9.35 4.19 24.49
N ARG A 121 9.60 3.11 25.24
CA ARG A 121 8.87 2.81 26.48
C ARG A 121 8.99 3.93 27.51
N PHE A 122 10.18 4.47 27.71
CA PHE A 122 10.37 5.57 28.66
C PHE A 122 9.72 6.88 28.18
N LEU A 123 9.80 7.18 26.89
CA LEU A 123 9.14 8.36 26.31
C LEU A 123 7.61 8.28 26.44
N ARG A 124 7.01 7.12 26.14
CA ARG A 124 5.57 6.85 26.38
C ARG A 124 5.20 7.01 27.85
N SER A 125 6.06 6.55 28.76
CA SER A 125 5.81 6.67 30.21
C SER A 125 5.71 8.13 30.67
N LEU A 126 6.50 9.03 30.09
CA LEU A 126 6.45 10.46 30.39
C LEU A 126 5.19 11.13 29.84
N ARG A 127 4.62 10.63 28.74
CA ARG A 127 3.32 11.09 28.22
C ARG A 127 2.18 10.89 29.22
N THR A 128 2.26 9.86 30.06
CA THR A 128 1.28 9.62 31.14
C THR A 128 1.44 10.55 32.34
N GLY A 129 2.49 11.37 32.36
CA GLY A 129 2.81 12.34 33.40
C GLY A 129 4.25 12.20 33.92
N PRO A 130 4.70 13.14 34.79
CA PRO A 130 6.10 13.21 35.20
C PRO A 130 6.61 11.97 35.96
N ARG A 131 7.81 11.49 35.63
CA ARG A 131 8.44 10.31 36.26
C ARG A 131 9.92 10.55 36.57
N GLY A 132 10.36 10.12 37.75
CA GLY A 132 11.79 10.06 38.09
C GLY A 132 12.40 8.68 37.80
N PRO A 133 13.73 8.58 37.61
CA PRO A 133 14.43 7.32 37.32
C PRO A 133 14.13 6.21 38.33
N HIS A 134 13.95 6.55 39.62
CA HIS A 134 13.62 5.61 40.67
C HIS A 134 12.27 4.91 40.46
N LYS A 135 11.26 5.63 39.97
CA LYS A 135 9.94 5.03 39.72
C LYS A 135 9.98 4.03 38.57
N LEU A 136 10.78 4.31 37.53
CA LEU A 136 10.93 3.41 36.38
C LEU A 136 11.83 2.20 36.69
N ALA A 137 12.85 2.36 37.53
CA ALA A 137 13.70 1.26 37.95
C ALA A 137 12.96 0.21 38.79
N ASN A 138 11.89 0.61 39.48
CA ASN A 138 11.09 -0.26 40.33
C ASN A 138 9.74 -0.65 39.69
N ALA A 139 9.56 -0.41 38.39
CA ALA A 139 8.27 -0.64 37.72
C ALA A 139 8.01 -2.14 37.44
N SER A 140 9.06 -2.92 37.19
CA SER A 140 8.99 -4.37 36.96
C SER A 140 10.31 -5.06 37.29
N ALA A 141 10.31 -6.39 37.44
CA ALA A 141 11.52 -7.18 37.67
C ALA A 141 12.55 -7.05 36.52
N ASP A 142 12.08 -6.86 35.29
CA ASP A 142 12.92 -6.68 34.08
C ASP A 142 13.30 -5.21 33.81
N SER A 143 13.11 -4.33 34.80
CA SER A 143 13.45 -2.91 34.65
C SER A 143 14.98 -2.73 34.58
N PRO A 144 15.49 -1.93 33.62
CA PRO A 144 16.92 -1.66 33.53
C PRO A 144 17.46 -1.01 34.81
N GLY A 145 18.76 -1.20 35.06
CA GLY A 145 19.45 -0.54 36.16
C GLY A 145 19.32 0.98 36.08
N ARG A 146 19.33 1.64 37.25
CA ARG A 146 19.18 3.11 37.39
C ARG A 146 20.14 3.91 36.50
N ALA A 147 21.38 3.46 36.36
CA ALA A 147 22.38 4.11 35.51
C ALA A 147 21.95 4.13 34.03
N THR A 148 21.35 3.05 33.53
CA THR A 148 20.84 2.98 32.15
C THR A 148 19.66 3.92 31.96
N ILE A 149 18.70 3.92 32.89
CA ILE A 149 17.54 4.82 32.85
C ILE A 149 17.99 6.28 32.87
N TRP A 150 18.93 6.62 33.74
CA TRP A 150 19.47 7.96 33.85
C TRP A 150 20.17 8.40 32.56
N ARG A 151 21.01 7.56 31.95
CA ARG A 151 21.63 7.85 30.64
C ARG A 151 20.59 8.10 29.55
N THR A 152 19.52 7.30 29.49
CA THR A 152 18.45 7.53 28.52
C THR A 152 17.74 8.87 28.73
N PHE A 153 17.49 9.28 29.98
CA PHE A 153 16.91 10.59 30.25
C PHE A 153 17.84 11.75 29.93
N GLN A 154 19.14 11.61 30.16
CA GLN A 154 20.10 12.64 29.72
C GLN A 154 20.05 12.83 28.21
N THR A 155 20.03 11.73 27.45
CA THR A 155 19.87 11.80 25.98
C THR A 155 18.53 12.44 25.59
N PHE A 156 17.44 12.18 26.32
CA PHE A 156 16.16 12.88 26.09
C PHE A 156 16.24 14.38 26.37
N GLU A 157 16.92 14.81 27.45
CA GLU A 157 17.15 16.24 27.72
C GLU A 157 18.03 16.88 26.64
N GLU A 158 19.09 16.19 26.20
CA GLU A 158 19.98 16.62 25.10
C GLU A 158 19.20 16.83 23.79
N TYR A 159 18.26 15.92 23.48
CA TYR A 159 17.36 16.04 22.33
C TYR A 159 16.19 17.02 22.57
N GLY A 160 16.06 17.55 23.78
CA GLY A 160 14.98 18.48 24.17
C GLY A 160 13.61 17.81 24.27
N TRP A 161 13.54 16.48 24.40
CA TRP A 161 12.31 15.70 24.48
C TRP A 161 11.72 15.65 25.90
N CYS A 162 12.56 15.81 26.91
CA CYS A 162 12.10 15.97 28.28
C CYS A 162 12.85 17.10 28.98
N GLU A 163 12.32 17.51 30.13
CA GLU A 163 12.96 18.45 31.03
C GLU A 163 12.76 18.03 32.49
N SER A 164 13.75 18.39 33.31
CA SER A 164 13.70 18.20 34.75
C SER A 164 12.58 19.04 35.40
N CYS A 165 11.89 18.45 36.37
CA CYS A 165 10.83 19.06 37.17
C CYS A 165 10.84 18.50 38.61
N PRO A 166 10.11 19.10 39.57
CA PRO A 166 10.10 18.61 40.96
C PRO A 166 9.66 17.15 41.13
N LYS A 167 8.92 16.59 40.17
CA LYS A 167 8.42 15.21 40.19
C LYS A 167 9.27 14.22 39.38
N GLY A 168 10.45 14.65 38.89
CA GLY A 168 11.34 13.86 38.03
C GLY A 168 11.51 14.54 36.68
N TYR A 169 11.25 13.83 35.58
CA TYR A 169 11.25 14.38 34.23
C TYR A 169 9.82 14.51 33.72
N ARG A 170 9.54 15.51 32.89
CA ARG A 170 8.29 15.64 32.14
C ARG A 170 8.57 15.74 30.64
N LEU A 171 7.65 15.24 29.82
CA LEU A 171 7.73 15.34 28.37
C LEU A 171 7.54 16.82 27.95
N THR A 172 8.32 17.27 26.98
CA THR A 172 8.13 18.59 26.34
C THR A 172 7.23 18.45 25.11
N THR A 173 6.77 19.56 24.53
CA THR A 173 6.05 19.55 23.24
C THR A 173 6.86 18.88 22.13
N ARG A 174 8.17 19.18 22.05
CA ARG A 174 9.07 18.51 21.09
C ARG A 174 9.17 17.00 21.34
N GLY A 175 9.15 16.57 22.60
CA GLY A 175 9.10 15.16 22.96
C GLY A 175 7.78 14.48 22.58
N GLU A 176 6.66 15.19 22.65
CA GLU A 176 5.35 14.72 22.18
C GLU A 176 5.34 14.56 20.65
N GLU A 177 5.85 15.54 19.91
CA GLU A 177 6.00 15.49 18.45
C GLU A 177 6.90 14.34 18.01
N ALA A 178 8.07 14.18 18.64
CA ALA A 178 8.99 13.07 18.37
C ALA A 178 8.36 11.70 18.64
N LEU A 179 7.64 11.58 19.76
CA LEU A 179 6.91 10.36 20.10
C LEU A 179 5.81 10.06 19.07
N PHE A 180 5.04 11.06 18.66
CA PHE A 180 3.98 10.90 17.68
C PHE A 180 4.53 10.51 16.30
N ALA A 181 5.56 11.20 15.81
CA ALA A 181 6.19 10.90 14.53
C ALA A 181 6.73 9.47 14.48
N TYR A 182 7.43 9.03 15.54
CA TYR A 182 7.93 7.66 15.61
C TYR A 182 6.82 6.60 15.71
N GLN A 183 5.74 6.89 16.45
CA GLN A 183 4.58 5.99 16.52
C GLN A 183 3.84 5.88 15.19
N LYS A 184 3.71 6.99 14.44
CA LYS A 184 3.16 7.01 13.08
C LYS A 184 4.01 6.12 12.17
N LEU A 185 5.33 6.33 12.17
CA LEU A 185 6.27 5.51 11.38
C LEU A 185 6.10 4.02 11.68
N LEU A 186 6.14 3.62 12.95
CA LEU A 186 5.96 2.23 13.37
C LEU A 186 4.67 1.62 12.83
N LYS A 187 3.52 2.28 13.04
CA LYS A 187 2.21 1.79 12.61
C LYS A 187 2.12 1.69 11.08
N GLN A 188 2.69 2.63 10.35
CA GLN A 188 2.63 2.64 8.89
C GLN A 188 3.61 1.64 8.26
N SER A 189 4.80 1.47 8.84
CA SER A 189 5.75 0.41 8.43
C SER A 189 5.15 -0.98 8.60
N GLU A 190 4.29 -1.19 9.61
CA GLU A 190 3.50 -2.42 9.73
C GLU A 190 2.66 -2.67 8.47
N GLN A 191 1.98 -1.63 7.96
CA GLN A 191 1.11 -1.74 6.80
C GLN A 191 1.91 -2.00 5.52
N VAL A 192 3.08 -1.37 5.36
CA VAL A 192 4.00 -1.65 4.25
C VAL A 192 4.30 -3.15 4.17
N ILE A 193 4.63 -3.77 5.30
CA ILE A 193 5.00 -5.20 5.35
C ILE A 193 3.75 -6.09 5.22
N ALA A 194 2.71 -5.81 6.00
CA ALA A 194 1.48 -6.62 6.03
C ALA A 194 0.72 -6.59 4.70
N LYS A 195 0.81 -5.49 3.94
CA LYS A 195 0.14 -5.30 2.65
C LYS A 195 1.11 -5.37 1.46
N ALA A 196 2.34 -5.84 1.67
CA ALA A 196 3.36 -5.95 0.61
C ALA A 196 2.89 -6.70 -0.65
N PRO A 197 2.04 -7.76 -0.59
CA PRO A 197 1.49 -8.36 -1.80
C PRO A 197 0.66 -7.40 -2.66
N PHE A 198 -0.04 -6.44 -2.06
CA PHE A 198 -0.79 -5.43 -2.80
C PHE A 198 0.09 -4.25 -3.18
N LEU A 199 0.79 -3.66 -2.21
CA LEU A 199 1.55 -2.43 -2.40
C LEU A 199 2.69 -2.58 -3.41
N GLN A 200 3.32 -3.75 -3.55
CA GLN A 200 4.38 -3.91 -4.55
C GLN A 200 3.86 -3.84 -6.00
N ARG A 201 2.56 -4.05 -6.18
CA ARG A 201 1.89 -4.13 -7.50
C ARG A 201 1.15 -2.85 -7.86
N LEU A 202 0.93 -1.98 -6.87
CA LEU A 202 0.29 -0.70 -7.11
C LEU A 202 1.27 0.19 -7.88
N SER A 203 0.78 0.84 -8.93
CA SER A 203 1.59 1.78 -9.71
C SER A 203 2.02 2.96 -8.85
N THR A 204 3.30 3.37 -8.96
CA THR A 204 3.87 4.53 -8.25
C THR A 204 3.26 5.86 -8.70
N GLU A 205 2.51 5.88 -9.82
CA GLU A 205 1.74 7.05 -10.27
C GLU A 205 0.56 7.38 -9.33
N PHE A 206 0.12 6.43 -8.49
CA PHE A 206 -0.96 6.63 -7.53
C PHE A 206 -0.47 7.28 -6.23
N ALA A 207 0.34 8.33 -6.32
CA ALA A 207 0.97 9.01 -5.17
C ALA A 207 -0.01 9.38 -4.05
N ASN A 208 -1.27 9.73 -4.38
CA ASN A 208 -2.30 10.12 -3.39
C ASN A 208 -3.11 8.94 -2.83
N PHE A 209 -2.65 7.69 -2.94
CA PHE A 209 -3.36 6.55 -2.36
C PHE A 209 -3.30 6.62 -0.81
N PRO A 210 -4.43 6.49 -0.09
CA PRO A 210 -4.51 6.74 1.35
C PRO A 210 -3.97 5.54 2.13
N THR A 211 -2.66 5.39 2.15
CA THR A 211 -1.97 4.26 2.79
C THR A 211 -2.24 4.14 4.28
N HIS A 212 -2.48 5.24 4.99
CA HIS A 212 -2.82 5.22 6.40
C HIS A 212 -4.18 4.58 6.70
N ALA A 213 -5.09 4.54 5.70
CA ALA A 213 -6.38 3.88 5.79
C ALA A 213 -6.32 2.35 5.59
N LEU A 214 -5.12 1.78 5.38
CA LEU A 214 -4.93 0.33 5.20
C LEU A 214 -5.02 -0.50 6.48
N THR A 215 -4.94 0.12 7.67
CA THR A 215 -4.89 -0.60 8.95
C THR A 215 -6.01 -1.62 9.09
N ASP A 216 -7.25 -1.24 8.76
CA ASP A 216 -8.42 -2.11 8.90
C ASP A 216 -8.83 -2.80 7.59
N ALA A 217 -8.03 -2.64 6.53
CA ALA A 217 -8.34 -3.17 5.22
C ALA A 217 -7.97 -4.66 5.13
N GLU A 218 -8.86 -5.50 4.60
CA GLU A 218 -8.58 -6.91 4.38
C GLU A 218 -7.70 -7.09 3.15
N LEU A 219 -6.65 -7.91 3.27
CA LEU A 219 -5.80 -8.30 2.14
C LEU A 219 -6.19 -9.70 1.66
N VAL A 220 -6.55 -9.80 0.39
CA VAL A 220 -6.74 -11.08 -0.31
C VAL A 220 -5.74 -11.16 -1.46
N PHE A 221 -4.99 -12.24 -1.56
CA PHE A 221 -4.04 -12.40 -2.67
C PHE A 221 -3.96 -13.86 -3.10
N SER A 222 -3.76 -14.04 -4.41
CA SER A 222 -3.60 -15.36 -5.00
C SER A 222 -2.24 -15.94 -4.65
N LYS A 223 -2.22 -17.22 -4.27
CA LYS A 223 -1.00 -18.01 -4.07
C LYS A 223 -0.85 -19.01 -5.21
N PRO A 224 0.35 -19.51 -5.53
CA PRO A 224 0.52 -20.55 -6.55
C PRO A 224 -0.39 -21.78 -6.34
N ALA A 225 -0.60 -22.18 -5.08
CA ALA A 225 -1.49 -23.29 -4.72
C ALA A 225 -2.98 -22.94 -4.77
N SER A 226 -3.35 -21.66 -4.91
CA SER A 226 -4.73 -21.18 -4.86
C SER A 226 -4.90 -19.90 -5.71
N PRO A 227 -4.73 -20.00 -7.05
CA PRO A 227 -4.74 -18.85 -7.95
C PRO A 227 -6.10 -18.15 -8.03
N GLY A 228 -7.19 -18.86 -7.75
CA GLY A 228 -8.56 -18.33 -7.83
C GLY A 228 -9.07 -17.58 -6.58
N LEU A 229 -8.26 -17.46 -5.51
CA LEU A 229 -8.73 -16.88 -4.24
C LEU A 229 -9.28 -15.46 -4.37
N VAL A 230 -8.62 -14.61 -5.16
CA VAL A 230 -9.09 -13.23 -5.34
C VAL A 230 -10.43 -13.20 -6.06
N VAL A 231 -10.63 -14.04 -7.07
CA VAL A 231 -11.91 -14.15 -7.80
C VAL A 231 -13.01 -14.67 -6.87
N GLU A 232 -12.72 -15.68 -6.06
CA GLU A 232 -13.65 -16.21 -5.06
C GLU A 232 -14.05 -15.13 -4.03
N ALA A 233 -13.06 -14.39 -3.51
CA ALA A 233 -13.32 -13.28 -2.59
C ALA A 233 -14.17 -12.19 -3.25
N ALA A 234 -13.85 -11.77 -4.47
CA ALA A 234 -14.63 -10.78 -5.20
C ALA A 234 -16.09 -11.23 -5.44
N LEU A 235 -16.34 -12.52 -5.64
CA LEU A 235 -17.69 -13.09 -5.74
C LEU A 235 -18.46 -13.04 -4.41
N LYS A 236 -17.75 -13.20 -3.28
CA LYS A 236 -18.29 -13.14 -1.90
C LYS A 236 -18.61 -11.72 -1.43
N LEU A 237 -18.06 -10.70 -2.08
CA LEU A 237 -18.34 -9.30 -1.75
C LEU A 237 -19.77 -8.87 -2.09
N ARG A 238 -20.47 -9.62 -2.94
CA ARG A 238 -21.87 -9.37 -3.27
C ARG A 238 -22.74 -9.41 -2.01
N ASP A 239 -23.51 -8.36 -1.82
CA ASP A 239 -24.40 -8.13 -0.67
C ASP A 239 -25.75 -7.65 -1.22
N PHE A 240 -26.86 -8.20 -0.72
CA PHE A 240 -28.22 -7.80 -1.11
C PHE A 240 -28.56 -6.34 -0.80
N ARG A 241 -27.80 -5.69 0.09
CA ARG A 241 -27.97 -4.27 0.41
C ARG A 241 -27.38 -3.34 -0.64
N THR A 242 -26.48 -3.84 -1.50
CA THR A 242 -25.84 -3.01 -2.53
C THR A 242 -26.85 -2.64 -3.60
N ARG A 243 -26.96 -1.35 -3.92
CA ARG A 243 -27.87 -0.85 -4.95
C ARG A 243 -27.15 -0.47 -6.23
N HIS A 244 -25.92 0.03 -6.10
CA HIS A 244 -25.07 0.42 -7.20
C HIS A 244 -23.72 -0.29 -7.08
N PHE A 245 -23.33 -0.98 -8.14
CA PHE A 245 -22.02 -1.58 -8.29
C PHE A 245 -21.30 -0.92 -9.46
N ARG A 246 -20.32 -0.09 -9.14
CA ARG A 246 -19.42 0.54 -10.11
C ARG A 246 -18.12 -0.25 -10.13
N ILE A 247 -17.64 -0.64 -11.30
CA ILE A 247 -16.41 -1.41 -11.42
C ILE A 247 -15.50 -0.86 -12.52
N LEU A 248 -14.22 -0.68 -12.20
CA LEU A 248 -13.13 -0.47 -13.15
C LEU A 248 -12.30 -1.75 -13.17
N THR A 249 -12.03 -2.34 -14.34
CA THR A 249 -11.21 -3.55 -14.42
C THR A 249 -10.45 -3.68 -15.73
N SER A 250 -9.18 -4.06 -15.62
CA SER A 250 -8.31 -4.48 -16.73
C SER A 250 -8.08 -5.99 -16.77
N VAL A 251 -8.76 -6.74 -15.90
CA VAL A 251 -8.68 -8.21 -15.89
C VAL A 251 -9.93 -8.81 -16.49
N PHE A 252 -9.74 -9.63 -17.51
CA PHE A 252 -10.81 -10.39 -18.14
C PHE A 252 -11.20 -11.61 -17.28
N GLN A 253 -12.29 -11.49 -16.52
CA GLN A 253 -12.84 -12.57 -15.69
C GLN A 253 -14.31 -12.85 -16.05
N PRO A 254 -14.58 -13.76 -17.02
CA PRO A 254 -15.92 -14.07 -17.50
C PRO A 254 -16.93 -14.39 -16.40
N THR A 255 -16.51 -15.14 -15.38
CA THR A 255 -17.37 -15.51 -14.26
C THR A 255 -17.85 -14.28 -13.48
N LEU A 256 -16.98 -13.30 -13.24
CA LEU A 256 -17.37 -12.06 -12.56
C LEU A 256 -18.36 -11.25 -13.40
N PHE A 257 -18.09 -11.09 -14.70
CA PHE A 257 -18.99 -10.36 -15.59
C PHE A 257 -20.38 -11.00 -15.67
N LYS A 258 -20.45 -12.31 -15.95
CA LYS A 258 -21.72 -13.07 -15.98
C LYS A 258 -22.48 -12.89 -14.66
N THR A 259 -21.78 -12.99 -13.55
CA THR A 259 -22.36 -12.95 -12.20
C THR A 259 -22.94 -11.57 -11.84
N TYR A 260 -22.19 -10.49 -12.05
CA TYR A 260 -22.67 -9.14 -11.75
C TYR A 260 -23.76 -8.70 -12.73
N TYR A 261 -23.63 -9.04 -14.02
CA TYR A 261 -24.68 -8.81 -14.99
C TYR A 261 -25.97 -9.54 -14.62
N GLN A 262 -25.92 -10.79 -14.15
CA GLN A 262 -27.11 -11.49 -13.68
C GLN A 262 -27.77 -10.82 -12.47
N SER A 263 -26.98 -10.18 -11.60
CA SER A 263 -27.47 -9.49 -10.40
C SER A 263 -28.34 -8.27 -10.74
N THR A 264 -28.24 -7.73 -11.95
CA THR A 264 -29.16 -6.69 -12.44
C THR A 264 -30.62 -7.16 -12.51
N ARG A 265 -30.89 -8.48 -12.64
CA ARG A 265 -32.25 -9.05 -12.55
C ARG A 265 -32.87 -8.89 -11.16
N LEU A 266 -32.01 -8.73 -10.14
CA LEU A 266 -32.41 -8.54 -8.75
C LEU A 266 -32.44 -7.05 -8.38
N GLY A 267 -32.33 -6.15 -9.35
CA GLY A 267 -32.41 -4.69 -9.16
C GLY A 267 -31.08 -4.01 -8.84
N LEU A 268 -29.94 -4.71 -8.93
CA LEU A 268 -28.63 -4.07 -8.81
C LEU A 268 -28.32 -3.23 -10.06
N ALA A 269 -27.99 -1.95 -9.90
CA ALA A 269 -27.42 -1.15 -10.98
C ALA A 269 -25.94 -1.46 -11.13
N VAL A 270 -25.47 -1.76 -12.35
CA VAL A 270 -24.10 -2.21 -12.62
C VAL A 270 -23.47 -1.33 -13.72
N GLU A 271 -22.38 -0.65 -13.39
CA GLU A 271 -21.67 0.22 -14.32
C GLU A 271 -20.19 -0.21 -14.44
N PRO A 272 -19.86 -1.10 -15.38
CA PRO A 272 -18.49 -1.50 -15.64
C PRO A 272 -17.78 -0.54 -16.60
N ILE A 273 -16.56 -0.18 -16.23
CA ILE A 273 -15.54 0.41 -17.09
C ILE A 273 -14.49 -0.68 -17.33
N VAL A 274 -14.28 -1.02 -18.59
CA VAL A 274 -13.25 -1.97 -19.02
C VAL A 274 -12.25 -1.26 -19.92
N ASP A 275 -10.99 -1.71 -19.94
CA ASP A 275 -10.05 -1.24 -20.96
C ASP A 275 -10.27 -1.93 -22.31
N SER A 276 -9.60 -1.41 -23.34
CA SER A 276 -9.64 -1.90 -24.72
C SER A 276 -9.32 -3.39 -24.83
N THR A 277 -8.34 -3.86 -24.04
CA THR A 277 -7.93 -5.27 -24.03
C THR A 277 -9.04 -6.18 -23.50
N VAL A 278 -9.68 -5.80 -22.39
CA VAL A 278 -10.82 -6.55 -21.84
C VAL A 278 -12.04 -6.46 -22.77
N TYR A 279 -12.29 -5.30 -23.36
CA TYR A 279 -13.37 -5.09 -24.31
C TYR A 279 -13.25 -6.03 -25.52
N GLU A 280 -12.08 -6.08 -26.15
CA GLU A 280 -11.81 -6.97 -27.29
C GLU A 280 -12.01 -8.44 -26.92
N ARG A 281 -11.56 -8.86 -25.73
CA ARG A 281 -11.78 -10.24 -25.24
C ARG A 281 -13.26 -10.56 -25.02
N ILE A 282 -14.08 -9.59 -24.60
CA ILE A 282 -15.54 -9.76 -24.53
C ILE A 282 -16.12 -9.87 -25.95
N ALA A 283 -15.69 -9.01 -26.89
CA ALA A 283 -16.16 -9.02 -28.27
C ALA A 283 -15.79 -10.29 -29.05
N GLN A 284 -14.67 -10.93 -28.72
CA GLN A 284 -14.25 -12.21 -29.30
C GLN A 284 -14.98 -13.41 -28.68
N ASN A 285 -15.73 -13.23 -27.59
CA ASN A 285 -16.42 -14.29 -26.88
C ASN A 285 -17.94 -14.17 -27.07
N GLU A 286 -18.50 -14.98 -27.98
CA GLU A 286 -19.93 -14.97 -28.32
C GLU A 286 -20.84 -15.16 -27.09
N ASP A 287 -20.42 -15.97 -26.11
CA ASP A 287 -21.17 -16.17 -24.85
C ASP A 287 -21.26 -14.91 -23.98
N LEU A 288 -20.54 -13.85 -24.32
CA LEU A 288 -20.45 -12.60 -23.57
C LEU A 288 -20.94 -11.38 -24.36
N HIS A 289 -21.31 -11.51 -25.64
CA HIS A 289 -21.73 -10.38 -26.49
C HIS A 289 -22.86 -9.54 -25.90
N TYR A 290 -23.76 -10.17 -25.14
CA TYR A 290 -24.85 -9.45 -24.47
C TYR A 290 -24.37 -8.39 -23.46
N LEU A 291 -23.11 -8.47 -23.00
CA LEU A 291 -22.49 -7.48 -22.12
C LEU A 291 -22.12 -6.19 -22.86
N LEU A 292 -21.99 -6.23 -24.17
CA LEU A 292 -21.61 -5.08 -24.99
C LEU A 292 -22.82 -4.20 -25.34
N ASP A 293 -24.02 -4.76 -25.26
CA ASP A 293 -25.26 -4.08 -25.64
C ASP A 293 -25.92 -3.41 -24.42
N ASN A 294 -25.62 -2.13 -24.22
CA ASN A 294 -26.22 -1.28 -23.18
C ASN A 294 -27.75 -1.18 -23.28
N SER A 295 -28.36 -1.46 -24.44
CA SER A 295 -29.81 -1.40 -24.61
C SER A 295 -30.56 -2.59 -23.98
N LYS A 296 -29.85 -3.67 -23.62
CA LYS A 296 -30.49 -4.87 -23.06
C LYS A 296 -31.11 -4.65 -21.68
N ARG A 297 -30.61 -3.69 -20.89
CA ARG A 297 -31.05 -3.44 -19.52
C ARG A 297 -30.78 -2.00 -19.08
N ASP A 298 -31.81 -1.33 -18.60
CA ASP A 298 -31.74 0.06 -18.12
C ASP A 298 -30.78 0.26 -16.93
N ASN A 299 -30.56 -0.78 -16.13
CA ASN A 299 -29.69 -0.76 -14.95
C ASN A 299 -28.29 -1.35 -15.21
N TYR A 300 -27.85 -1.34 -16.47
CA TYR A 300 -26.51 -1.76 -16.87
C TYR A 300 -25.92 -0.77 -17.87
N THR A 301 -24.68 -0.34 -17.65
CA THR A 301 -24.00 0.58 -18.58
C THR A 301 -22.51 0.28 -18.66
N LEU A 302 -22.10 -0.42 -19.70
CA LEU A 302 -20.70 -0.64 -20.04
C LEU A 302 -20.08 0.64 -20.62
N ARG A 303 -18.87 0.94 -20.18
CA ARG A 303 -17.99 1.95 -20.76
C ARG A 303 -16.64 1.35 -21.09
N CYS A 304 -15.96 1.91 -22.10
CA CYS A 304 -14.67 1.45 -22.57
C CYS A 304 -13.61 2.54 -22.42
N LEU A 305 -12.46 2.21 -21.86
CA LEU A 305 -11.25 3.03 -21.87
C LEU A 305 -10.35 2.58 -23.01
N GLU A 306 -9.77 3.53 -23.73
CA GLU A 306 -8.76 3.23 -24.77
C GLU A 306 -7.49 2.66 -24.15
N ASP A 307 -7.02 3.28 -23.07
CA ASP A 307 -5.79 2.91 -22.39
C ASP A 307 -5.97 1.70 -21.46
N SER A 308 -4.97 0.82 -21.47
CA SER A 308 -4.86 -0.30 -20.54
C SER A 308 -4.53 0.16 -19.13
N LEU A 309 -5.07 -0.50 -18.12
CA LEU A 309 -4.82 -0.16 -16.71
C LEU A 309 -4.13 -1.29 -15.93
N THR A 310 -3.41 -0.92 -14.88
CA THR A 310 -2.84 -1.85 -13.88
C THR A 310 -3.58 -1.77 -12.53
N LEU A 311 -4.83 -1.30 -12.56
CA LEU A 311 -5.69 -1.08 -11.40
C LEU A 311 -7.10 -1.62 -11.64
N GLY A 312 -7.66 -2.29 -10.64
CA GLY A 312 -9.08 -2.64 -10.58
C GLY A 312 -9.73 -2.00 -9.37
N ILE A 313 -10.96 -1.50 -9.53
CA ILE A 313 -11.76 -0.90 -8.45
C ILE A 313 -13.16 -1.47 -8.53
N GLY A 314 -13.67 -2.06 -7.44
CA GLY A 314 -15.08 -2.39 -7.26
C GLY A 314 -15.68 -1.58 -6.12
N LEU A 315 -16.64 -0.72 -6.42
CA LEU A 315 -17.37 0.11 -5.46
C LEU A 315 -18.76 -0.47 -5.22
N TYR A 316 -19.08 -0.75 -3.95
CA TYR A 316 -20.38 -1.26 -3.51
C TYR A 316 -21.10 -0.12 -2.78
N ASP A 317 -21.93 0.61 -3.52
CA ASP A 317 -22.41 1.95 -3.14
C ASP A 317 -21.22 2.86 -2.74
N ASP A 318 -21.42 3.74 -1.75
CA ASP A 318 -20.38 4.56 -1.12
C ASP A 318 -19.96 3.97 0.25
N ARG A 319 -20.04 2.64 0.40
CA ARG A 319 -19.86 1.95 1.69
C ARG A 319 -18.63 1.06 1.76
N LYS A 320 -18.23 0.50 0.62
CA LYS A 320 -17.18 -0.52 0.56
C LYS A 320 -16.48 -0.46 -0.78
N VAL A 321 -15.18 -0.67 -0.74
CA VAL A 321 -14.32 -0.75 -1.92
C VAL A 321 -13.53 -2.05 -1.92
N ALA A 322 -13.34 -2.60 -3.12
CA ALA A 322 -12.32 -3.59 -3.42
C ALA A 322 -11.35 -3.00 -4.44
N ILE A 323 -10.05 -3.02 -4.15
CA ILE A 323 -9.00 -2.44 -5.00
C ILE A 323 -8.04 -3.56 -5.36
N GLY A 324 -7.96 -3.91 -6.64
CA GLY A 324 -7.00 -4.87 -7.18
C GLY A 324 -5.81 -4.14 -7.79
N ALA A 325 -4.60 -4.64 -7.55
CA ALA A 325 -3.38 -4.14 -8.18
C ALA A 325 -2.70 -5.27 -8.99
N TYR A 326 -2.16 -4.91 -10.16
CA TYR A 326 -1.66 -5.86 -11.16
C TYR A 326 -0.24 -5.46 -11.61
N ASN A 327 0.68 -6.43 -11.71
CA ASN A 327 2.07 -6.17 -12.10
C ASN A 327 2.26 -5.98 -13.62
N GLU A 328 1.41 -6.62 -14.43
CA GLU A 328 1.49 -6.62 -15.89
C GLU A 328 0.08 -6.72 -16.48
N VAL A 329 -0.08 -6.21 -17.70
CA VAL A 329 -1.28 -6.45 -18.53
C VAL A 329 -1.22 -7.91 -19.00
N GLY A 330 -2.09 -8.78 -18.49
CA GLY A 330 -2.01 -10.23 -18.77
C GLY A 330 -2.99 -11.09 -17.97
N ASP A 331 -2.71 -12.39 -17.83
CA ASP A 331 -3.67 -13.42 -17.40
C ASP A 331 -4.05 -13.41 -15.90
N GLY A 332 -3.72 -12.36 -15.14
CA GLY A 332 -4.08 -12.26 -13.72
C GLY A 332 -3.34 -13.26 -12.83
N ASN A 333 -2.15 -13.68 -13.24
CA ASN A 333 -1.27 -14.44 -12.34
C ASN A 333 -0.72 -13.48 -11.28
N HIS A 334 -0.97 -13.82 -10.00
CA HIS A 334 -0.53 -13.06 -8.82
C HIS A 334 -1.30 -11.75 -8.60
N VAL A 335 -2.63 -11.81 -8.55
CA VAL A 335 -3.45 -10.66 -8.12
C VAL A 335 -3.40 -10.51 -6.59
N ALA A 336 -3.31 -9.27 -6.13
CA ALA A 336 -3.61 -8.89 -4.77
C ALA A 336 -4.73 -7.84 -4.76
N MET A 337 -5.61 -7.96 -3.78
CA MET A 337 -6.79 -7.14 -3.61
C MET A 337 -6.90 -6.68 -2.16
N ILE A 338 -7.16 -5.39 -1.97
CA ILE A 338 -7.55 -4.81 -0.70
C ILE A 338 -9.06 -4.65 -0.68
N VAL A 339 -9.71 -5.07 0.40
CA VAL A 339 -11.14 -4.83 0.66
C VAL A 339 -11.25 -3.95 1.88
N SER A 340 -11.98 -2.85 1.79
CA SER A 340 -12.14 -1.92 2.92
C SER A 340 -13.50 -1.26 2.93
N SER A 341 -13.92 -0.82 4.12
CA SER A 341 -15.06 0.09 4.33
C SER A 341 -14.62 1.40 5.00
N ASN A 342 -13.31 1.69 4.96
CA ASN A 342 -12.78 2.97 5.43
C ASN A 342 -13.14 4.07 4.42
N ASP A 343 -13.71 5.16 4.92
CA ASP A 343 -14.25 6.25 4.11
C ASP A 343 -13.21 6.89 3.19
N GLU A 344 -11.94 6.99 3.61
CA GLU A 344 -10.89 7.59 2.80
C GLU A 344 -10.52 6.73 1.59
N LEU A 345 -10.49 5.41 1.76
CA LEU A 345 -10.27 4.47 0.65
C LEU A 345 -11.45 4.47 -0.32
N VAL A 346 -12.68 4.54 0.20
CA VAL A 346 -13.90 4.62 -0.61
C VAL A 346 -13.92 5.94 -1.40
N GLU A 347 -13.61 7.06 -0.76
CA GLU A 347 -13.56 8.38 -1.41
C GLU A 347 -12.46 8.43 -2.48
N TRP A 348 -11.26 7.95 -2.18
CA TRP A 348 -10.16 7.87 -3.15
C TRP A 348 -10.57 7.06 -4.38
N ALA A 349 -11.14 5.87 -4.15
CA ALA A 349 -11.54 4.97 -5.22
C ALA A 349 -12.70 5.52 -6.04
N THR A 350 -13.64 6.22 -5.40
CA THR A 350 -14.73 6.91 -6.08
C THR A 350 -14.19 8.02 -6.98
N LYS A 351 -13.31 8.89 -6.47
CA LYS A 351 -12.67 9.95 -7.29
C LYS A 351 -11.89 9.37 -8.47
N LYS A 352 -11.17 8.26 -8.27
CA LYS A 352 -10.46 7.57 -9.35
C LYS A 352 -11.42 6.99 -10.38
N TYR A 353 -12.47 6.29 -9.94
CA TYR A 353 -13.49 5.75 -10.83
C TYR A 353 -14.14 6.85 -11.66
N GLU A 354 -14.61 7.94 -11.05
CA GLU A 354 -15.26 9.04 -11.78
C GLU A 354 -14.33 9.69 -12.81
N ARG A 355 -13.05 9.89 -12.48
CA ARG A 355 -12.05 10.38 -13.45
C ARG A 355 -11.93 9.47 -14.66
N TYR A 356 -11.91 8.14 -14.47
CA TYR A 356 -11.86 7.20 -15.58
C TYR A 356 -13.20 7.11 -16.32
N ARG A 357 -14.31 7.27 -15.61
CA ARG A 357 -15.65 7.35 -16.20
C ARG A 357 -15.75 8.50 -17.20
N GLU A 358 -15.23 9.67 -16.85
CA GLU A 358 -15.17 10.86 -17.71
C GLU A 358 -14.30 10.64 -18.97
N GLN A 359 -13.26 9.81 -18.89
CA GLN A 359 -12.36 9.50 -20.00
C GLN A 359 -12.87 8.34 -20.86
N SER A 360 -13.68 7.46 -20.28
CA SER A 360 -14.25 6.32 -20.98
C SER A 360 -15.36 6.73 -21.93
N VAL A 361 -15.56 5.95 -22.99
CA VAL A 361 -16.59 6.16 -24.00
C VAL A 361 -17.70 5.11 -23.87
N ASP A 362 -18.88 5.45 -24.37
CA ASP A 362 -19.90 4.42 -24.63
C ASP A 362 -19.45 3.63 -25.87
N PRO A 363 -19.25 2.30 -25.77
CA PRO A 363 -18.83 1.49 -26.92
C PRO A 363 -19.85 1.50 -28.08
N MET A 364 -21.10 1.90 -27.82
CA MET A 364 -22.15 2.04 -28.83
C MET A 364 -22.28 3.48 -29.35
N ASP A 365 -21.42 4.42 -28.95
CA ASP A 365 -21.44 5.79 -29.46
C ASP A 365 -21.12 5.81 -30.98
N PRO A 366 -22.08 6.25 -31.83
CA PRO A 366 -21.92 6.23 -33.28
C PRO A 366 -20.80 7.14 -33.80
N SER A 367 -20.27 8.06 -32.99
CA SER A 367 -19.17 8.96 -33.38
C SER A 367 -17.82 8.26 -33.60
N ARG A 368 -17.67 6.98 -33.21
CA ARG A 368 -16.45 6.17 -33.49
C ARG A 368 -16.66 4.94 -34.37
N VAL A 369 -17.91 4.57 -34.68
CA VAL A 369 -18.23 3.49 -35.65
C VAL A 369 -17.69 3.83 -37.06
N THR A 370 -17.35 5.10 -37.31
CA THR A 370 -16.86 5.61 -38.59
C THR A 370 -15.35 5.43 -38.84
N GLU A 371 -14.52 5.17 -37.82
CA GLU A 371 -13.07 4.98 -38.02
C GLU A 371 -12.71 3.53 -38.38
N THR A 372 -13.42 2.53 -37.84
CA THR A 372 -13.13 1.12 -38.15
C THR A 372 -13.69 0.67 -39.50
N ALA A 373 -14.77 1.30 -39.98
CA ALA A 373 -15.38 0.99 -41.28
C ALA A 373 -14.55 1.50 -42.49
N SER A 374 -13.59 2.41 -42.26
CA SER A 374 -12.74 2.96 -43.32
C SER A 374 -11.54 2.04 -43.65
N ILE A 375 -11.12 1.17 -42.71
CA ILE A 375 -9.98 0.26 -42.91
C ILE A 375 -10.37 -0.98 -43.73
N THR A 376 -11.65 -1.37 -43.73
CA THR A 376 -12.13 -2.55 -44.47
C THR A 376 -12.51 -2.25 -45.94
N GLN A 377 -12.59 -0.99 -46.35
CA GLN A 377 -12.87 -0.64 -47.76
C GLN A 377 -11.62 -0.47 -48.63
N GLU A 378 -10.45 -0.18 -48.06
CA GLU A 378 -9.20 -0.07 -48.85
C GLU A 378 -8.50 -1.42 -49.12
N SER A 379 -8.86 -2.49 -48.40
CA SER A 379 -8.26 -3.82 -48.58
C SER A 379 -9.00 -4.74 -49.58
N ASN A 380 -10.14 -4.29 -50.13
CA ASN A 380 -10.90 -5.00 -51.19
C ASN A 380 -10.78 -4.34 -52.57
N SER A 381 -9.81 -3.46 -52.77
CA SER A 381 -9.47 -2.88 -54.08
C SER A 381 -7.97 -2.94 -54.33
N GLN A 382 -7.41 -4.15 -54.37
CA GLN A 382 -6.18 -4.47 -55.09
C GLN A 382 -6.21 -5.88 -55.64
#